data_AF-A0AAG5DIF0-F1
#
_entry.id   AF-A0AAG5DIF0-F1
#
_cell.length_a   1.000
_cell.length_b   1.000
_cell.length_c   1.000
_cell.angle_alpha   90.00
_cell.angle_beta   90.00
_cell.angle_gamma   90.00
#
_symmetry.space_group_name_H-M   'P 1'
#
loop_
_entity.id
_entity.type
_entity.pdbx_description
1 polymer ?
#
loop_
_entity_poly.entity_id
_entity_poly.type
_entity_poly.pdbx_seq_one_letter_code
_entity_poly.pdbx_strand_id
1 'polypeptide(L)'
;MAQFKDNSWHFQRSASVPNAGQKGQNGFEEVRRFVKQGGDFGKDLVAILHERTEIEQLYAKSLSKIANKLNKACRDLPGTIAESWRSVSAELEGRSEVHRQFSNSLAEEVVKPLKAVIENQHKARKTIETNVDKSARILAEWRTAEMKAKKNSHGAARENEKLQDAMLDVKLQRTPSIGLLHKTNEKDTKVSEKDSSKLEGKRKKAEEAVKKADVEYYTLCIRAERARVDWEMSVLRGSSMLQTLEGQRLAQFKTHVSDYLKLSAEMSPLLTKTIDRLSPQVAMCSVAKDLDVLKNIRRATEGPSEQLLPDFYCEHTTLAMNRERRKQSLVKLLQLIRQDLDRERRSRNGLKGFSQTLDKNGESNQNIADKLYHIRSMLTYLEGARYKLQSALLELDHKPRSSHPLAQHIQITRDRTGLQTSVLKVPLWLKHDHEDEGNLETSGGANGRDYSAHSNGTTASDESGEQNCLDIKNDTLIKHIVHKYARNGCNGEEGHYTVNKAGKSALHDENSPVWDRGVADGVSNQPDSDFDEFSSQDEDDDPKQAQENVGGAKADGTDTGCSGAAPSQQPVVLGHCRALFNYTPKLYDELELQPGDILEVHIKQEDGWWLGALRGQIGIFPATYVEEIP
;
A
#
# COMPACT_ATOMS: atom_id res chain seq x y z
N MET A 1 25.62 -51.73 55.37
CA MET A 1 24.93 -51.82 54.05
C MET A 1 24.95 -50.45 53.42
N ALA A 2 25.01 -50.37 52.08
CA ALA A 2 25.20 -49.12 51.35
C ALA A 2 23.94 -48.70 50.57
N GLN A 3 23.78 -47.39 50.37
CA GLN A 3 23.18 -46.83 49.16
C GLN A 3 23.61 -45.36 49.00
N PHE A 4 24.85 -45.14 48.54
CA PHE A 4 25.10 -43.95 47.72
C PHE A 4 24.35 -44.15 46.41
N LYS A 5 23.55 -43.16 46.00
CA LYS A 5 22.99 -43.13 44.64
C LYS A 5 23.87 -42.25 43.76
N ASP A 6 24.15 -42.79 42.59
CA ASP A 6 25.07 -42.23 41.62
C ASP A 6 24.47 -40.98 40.94
N ASN A 7 25.27 -39.94 40.79
CA ASN A 7 24.95 -38.75 39.99
C ASN A 7 26.10 -38.55 38.98
N SER A 8 26.18 -39.47 38.01
CA SER A 8 27.17 -39.42 36.94
C SER A 8 27.01 -38.17 36.07
N TRP A 9 28.08 -37.39 35.96
CA TRP A 9 28.11 -36.14 35.19
C TRP A 9 28.29 -36.40 33.69
N HIS A 10 27.21 -36.80 33.01
CA HIS A 10 27.21 -36.94 31.55
C HIS A 10 27.11 -35.59 30.85
N PHE A 11 28.24 -34.89 30.73
CA PHE A 11 28.37 -33.70 29.89
C PHE A 11 28.44 -34.13 28.42
N GLN A 12 27.30 -34.06 27.71
CA GLN A 12 27.16 -34.52 26.34
C GLN A 12 27.91 -33.57 25.38
N ARG A 13 28.98 -34.05 24.74
CA ARG A 13 29.76 -33.25 23.77
C ARG A 13 29.07 -33.19 22.41
N SER A 14 28.81 -31.98 21.93
CA SER A 14 28.69 -31.66 20.51
C SER A 14 29.19 -30.22 20.27
N ALA A 15 29.47 -29.87 19.01
CA ALA A 15 29.97 -28.58 18.53
C ALA A 15 31.37 -28.10 19.02
N SER A 16 32.30 -28.06 18.06
CA SER A 16 33.46 -27.17 17.91
C SER A 16 33.86 -26.23 19.07
N VAL A 17 35.04 -26.50 19.66
CA VAL A 17 35.75 -25.56 20.56
C VAL A 17 37.01 -25.00 19.86
N PRO A 18 37.08 -23.70 19.54
CA PRO A 18 38.31 -23.08 19.08
C PRO A 18 39.25 -22.72 20.26
N ASN A 19 40.51 -23.13 20.11
CA ASN A 19 41.71 -22.72 20.86
C ASN A 19 41.74 -22.97 22.39
N ALA A 20 42.75 -23.74 22.84
CA ALA A 20 42.90 -24.17 24.23
C ALA A 20 43.72 -23.18 25.09
N GLY A 21 43.20 -21.97 25.28
CA GLY A 21 43.75 -20.97 26.21
C GLY A 21 42.68 -20.48 27.19
N GLN A 22 42.99 -20.46 28.49
CA GLN A 22 42.09 -20.02 29.58
C GLN A 22 40.78 -20.84 29.70
N LYS A 23 40.86 -22.06 30.26
CA LYS A 23 39.72 -22.66 30.96
C LYS A 23 39.63 -22.08 32.37
N GLY A 24 38.44 -21.70 32.81
CA GLY A 24 38.18 -21.26 34.16
C GLY A 24 38.32 -22.44 35.14
N GLN A 25 38.96 -22.22 36.29
CA GLN A 25 39.25 -23.29 37.26
C GLN A 25 38.00 -24.06 37.73
N ASN A 26 36.84 -23.38 37.78
CA ASN A 26 35.59 -23.87 38.36
C ASN A 26 34.36 -23.68 37.42
N GLY A 27 34.56 -23.53 36.10
CA GLY A 27 33.45 -23.41 35.11
C GLY A 27 32.62 -22.11 35.15
N PHE A 28 32.81 -21.24 36.14
CA PHE A 28 32.05 -19.99 36.30
C PHE A 28 32.32 -18.98 35.17
N GLU A 29 33.55 -18.87 34.66
CA GLU A 29 33.88 -17.92 33.60
C GLU A 29 33.29 -18.34 32.24
N GLU A 30 33.15 -19.64 32.00
CA GLU A 30 32.41 -20.20 30.88
C GLU A 30 30.91 -19.85 30.95
N VAL A 31 30.28 -20.01 32.13
CA VAL A 31 28.88 -19.59 32.37
C VAL A 31 28.72 -18.06 32.26
N ARG A 32 29.63 -17.29 32.86
CA ARG A 32 29.68 -15.81 32.78
C ARG A 32 29.72 -15.33 31.33
N ARG A 33 30.57 -15.97 30.50
CA ARG A 33 30.68 -15.70 29.06
C ARG A 33 29.39 -16.04 28.32
N PHE A 34 28.81 -17.22 28.56
CA PHE A 34 27.57 -17.65 27.92
C PHE A 34 26.38 -16.72 28.22
N VAL A 35 26.15 -16.40 29.50
CA VAL A 35 25.04 -15.50 29.91
C VAL A 35 25.28 -14.07 29.41
N LYS A 36 26.54 -13.62 29.30
CA LYS A 36 26.86 -12.35 28.61
C LYS A 36 26.46 -12.42 27.13
N GLN A 37 26.84 -13.47 26.41
CA GLN A 37 26.50 -13.65 24.99
C GLN A 37 24.99 -13.69 24.75
N GLY A 38 24.23 -14.41 25.58
CA GLY A 38 22.75 -14.42 25.52
C GLY A 38 22.12 -13.05 25.81
N GLY A 39 22.76 -12.23 26.66
CA GLY A 39 22.36 -10.85 26.92
C GLY A 39 22.77 -9.85 25.83
N ASP A 40 23.86 -10.11 25.10
CA ASP A 40 24.30 -9.30 23.96
C ASP A 40 23.42 -9.59 22.73
N PHE A 41 23.20 -10.85 22.36
CA PHE A 41 22.20 -11.28 21.35
C PHE A 41 20.80 -10.69 21.61
N GLY A 42 20.43 -10.56 22.89
CA GLY A 42 19.15 -9.97 23.27
C GLY A 42 19.02 -8.47 22.94
N LYS A 43 20.13 -7.74 22.80
CA LYS A 43 20.11 -6.35 22.32
C LYS A 43 19.95 -6.31 20.81
N ASP A 44 20.67 -7.17 20.10
CA ASP A 44 20.65 -7.27 18.64
C ASP A 44 19.24 -7.63 18.16
N LEU A 45 18.58 -8.58 18.84
CA LEU A 45 17.17 -8.92 18.59
C LEU A 45 16.21 -7.75 18.88
N VAL A 46 16.46 -6.95 19.93
CA VAL A 46 15.66 -5.73 20.22
C VAL A 46 15.86 -4.66 19.14
N ALA A 47 17.06 -4.52 18.58
CA ALA A 47 17.34 -3.60 17.47
C ALA A 47 16.62 -4.05 16.18
N ILE A 48 16.81 -5.31 15.77
CA ILE A 48 16.18 -5.88 14.56
C ILE A 48 14.63 -5.80 14.63
N LEU A 49 14.03 -6.09 15.79
CA LEU A 49 12.58 -5.96 15.97
C LEU A 49 12.12 -4.49 16.01
N HIS A 50 12.96 -3.55 16.43
CA HIS A 50 12.66 -2.12 16.37
C HIS A 50 12.71 -1.61 14.92
N GLU A 51 13.75 -1.95 14.16
CA GLU A 51 13.86 -1.66 12.72
C GLU A 51 12.63 -2.20 11.96
N ARG A 52 12.16 -3.42 12.30
CA ARG A 52 10.92 -3.97 11.74
C ARG A 52 9.69 -3.10 12.05
N THR A 53 9.54 -2.56 13.26
CA THR A 53 8.43 -1.62 13.54
C THR A 53 8.53 -0.34 12.72
N GLU A 54 9.74 0.19 12.50
CA GLU A 54 9.93 1.39 11.67
C GLU A 54 9.59 1.14 10.19
N ILE A 55 9.96 -0.03 9.65
CA ILE A 55 9.62 -0.45 8.28
C ILE A 55 8.10 -0.56 8.09
N GLU A 56 7.38 -1.25 8.99
CA GLU A 56 5.91 -1.36 8.95
C GLU A 56 5.24 0.02 9.04
N GLN A 57 5.76 0.88 9.93
CA GLN A 57 5.25 2.23 10.11
C GLN A 57 5.54 3.15 8.90
N LEU A 58 6.64 2.94 8.18
CA LEU A 58 6.96 3.64 6.92
C LEU A 58 6.06 3.17 5.77
N TYR A 59 5.82 1.86 5.67
CA TYR A 59 4.92 1.28 4.67
C TYR A 59 3.49 1.79 4.85
N ALA A 60 2.96 1.78 6.08
CA ALA A 60 1.64 2.35 6.41
C ALA A 60 1.51 3.83 5.99
N LYS A 61 2.48 4.67 6.38
CA LYS A 61 2.51 6.10 5.98
C LYS A 61 2.52 6.28 4.46
N SER A 62 3.20 5.38 3.74
CA SER A 62 3.29 5.41 2.28
C SER A 62 1.97 5.02 1.61
N LEU A 63 1.30 3.98 2.12
CA LEU A 63 -0.04 3.57 1.68
C LEU A 63 -1.06 4.70 1.87
N SER A 64 -1.13 5.32 3.05
CA SER A 64 -2.02 6.48 3.30
C SER A 64 -1.73 7.64 2.34
N LYS A 65 -0.45 7.91 2.05
CA LYS A 65 -0.04 8.98 1.12
C LYS A 65 -0.50 8.72 -0.32
N ILE A 66 -0.55 7.47 -0.79
CA ILE A 66 -1.07 7.14 -2.13
C ILE A 66 -2.60 7.04 -2.17
N ALA A 67 -3.25 6.55 -1.10
CA ALA A 67 -4.70 6.60 -0.94
C ALA A 67 -5.20 8.05 -1.05
N ASN A 68 -4.63 8.96 -0.25
CA ASN A 68 -4.98 10.38 -0.28
C ASN A 68 -4.69 11.09 -1.62
N LYS A 69 -3.87 10.52 -2.51
CA LYS A 69 -3.74 10.97 -3.91
C LYS A 69 -4.87 10.44 -4.77
N LEU A 70 -5.15 9.13 -4.71
CA LEU A 70 -6.19 8.47 -5.51
C LEU A 70 -7.59 9.05 -5.22
N ASN A 71 -7.96 9.21 -3.94
CA ASN A 71 -9.23 9.81 -3.56
C ASN A 71 -9.42 11.23 -4.14
N LYS A 72 -8.35 12.04 -4.15
CA LYS A 72 -8.36 13.39 -4.74
C LYS A 72 -8.52 13.36 -6.26
N ALA A 73 -7.82 12.45 -6.95
CA ALA A 73 -7.95 12.28 -8.40
C ALA A 73 -9.38 11.84 -8.81
N CYS A 74 -10.03 11.02 -7.99
CA CYS A 74 -11.41 10.58 -8.23
C CYS A 74 -12.47 11.62 -7.81
N ARG A 75 -12.15 12.62 -6.98
CA ARG A 75 -13.15 13.48 -6.30
C ARG A 75 -14.18 14.08 -7.25
N ASP A 76 -13.74 14.68 -8.34
CA ASP A 76 -14.59 15.52 -9.22
C ASP A 76 -15.20 14.74 -10.40
N LEU A 77 -14.97 13.42 -10.48
CA LEU A 77 -15.50 12.54 -11.52
C LEU A 77 -16.82 11.87 -11.08
N PRO A 78 -17.96 12.12 -11.76
CA PRO A 78 -19.18 11.35 -11.53
C PRO A 78 -19.07 9.96 -12.18
N GLY A 79 -19.87 9.00 -11.70
CA GLY A 79 -19.97 7.64 -12.27
C GLY A 79 -19.59 6.53 -11.30
N THR A 80 -20.03 5.32 -11.62
CA THR A 80 -19.74 4.09 -10.88
C THR A 80 -18.25 3.76 -10.90
N ILE A 81 -17.57 3.93 -12.04
CA ILE A 81 -16.15 3.61 -12.17
C ILE A 81 -15.30 4.51 -11.24
N ALA A 82 -15.66 5.79 -11.12
CA ALA A 82 -15.00 6.71 -10.21
C ALA A 82 -15.21 6.34 -8.73
N GLU A 83 -16.42 5.87 -8.36
CA GLU A 83 -16.72 5.41 -7.00
C GLU A 83 -15.98 4.12 -6.64
N SER A 84 -15.83 3.19 -7.58
CA SER A 84 -15.04 1.97 -7.38
C SER A 84 -13.56 2.29 -7.20
N TRP A 85 -13.00 3.31 -7.87
CA TRP A 85 -11.63 3.80 -7.59
C TRP A 85 -11.51 4.55 -6.25
N ARG A 86 -12.54 5.29 -5.79
CA ARG A 86 -12.59 5.78 -4.39
C ARG A 86 -12.59 4.61 -3.40
N SER A 87 -13.26 3.51 -3.73
CA SER A 87 -13.27 2.28 -2.92
C SER A 87 -11.90 1.59 -2.87
N VAL A 88 -11.12 1.60 -3.96
CA VAL A 88 -9.70 1.20 -3.93
C VAL A 88 -8.89 2.10 -3.00
N SER A 89 -9.13 3.41 -3.01
CA SER A 89 -8.48 4.32 -2.04
C SER A 89 -8.87 4.01 -0.59
N ALA A 90 -10.09 3.55 -0.32
CA ALA A 90 -10.52 3.17 1.02
C ALA A 90 -9.90 1.83 1.47
N GLU A 91 -9.66 0.90 0.54
CA GLU A 91 -8.86 -0.32 0.78
C GLU A 91 -7.43 0.06 1.21
N LEU A 92 -6.75 0.90 0.42
CA LEU A 92 -5.36 1.32 0.70
C LEU A 92 -5.20 2.02 2.05
N GLU A 93 -6.18 2.85 2.45
CA GLU A 93 -6.17 3.50 3.78
C GLU A 93 -6.50 2.51 4.91
N GLY A 94 -7.40 1.55 4.69
CA GLY A 94 -7.62 0.45 5.64
C GLY A 94 -6.38 -0.43 5.81
N ARG A 95 -5.65 -0.69 4.73
CA ARG A 95 -4.39 -1.44 4.71
C ARG A 95 -3.28 -0.69 5.44
N SER A 96 -3.16 0.62 5.20
CA SER A 96 -2.32 1.55 5.98
C SER A 96 -2.58 1.40 7.49
N GLU A 97 -3.85 1.46 7.90
CA GLU A 97 -4.24 1.35 9.31
C GLU A 97 -3.90 -0.01 9.92
N VAL A 98 -4.08 -1.13 9.19
CA VAL A 98 -3.71 -2.47 9.69
C VAL A 98 -2.20 -2.62 9.91
N HIS A 99 -1.36 -2.17 8.97
CA HIS A 99 0.09 -2.20 9.15
C HIS A 99 0.55 -1.23 10.27
N ARG A 100 -0.13 -0.08 10.42
CA ARG A 100 0.09 0.83 11.55
C ARG A 100 -0.26 0.18 12.89
N GLN A 101 -1.37 -0.55 12.98
CA GLN A 101 -1.76 -1.27 14.19
C GLN A 101 -0.76 -2.39 14.54
N PHE A 102 -0.38 -3.22 13.57
CA PHE A 102 0.63 -4.27 13.76
C PHE A 102 1.97 -3.70 14.25
N SER A 103 2.45 -2.62 13.65
CA SER A 103 3.67 -1.91 14.11
C SER A 103 3.58 -1.48 15.58
N ASN A 104 2.44 -0.94 16.01
CA ASN A 104 2.27 -0.45 17.38
C ASN A 104 2.20 -1.61 18.37
N SER A 105 1.40 -2.65 18.09
CA SER A 105 1.37 -3.85 18.95
C SER A 105 2.73 -4.55 19.04
N LEU A 106 3.47 -4.67 17.94
CA LEU A 106 4.83 -5.23 17.96
C LEU A 106 5.78 -4.40 18.85
N ALA A 107 5.67 -3.07 18.82
CA ALA A 107 6.46 -2.18 19.67
C ALA A 107 6.10 -2.29 21.16
N GLU A 108 4.80 -2.29 21.50
CA GLU A 108 4.31 -2.28 22.89
C GLU A 108 4.33 -3.67 23.55
N GLU A 109 3.94 -4.73 22.85
CA GLU A 109 3.77 -6.09 23.39
C GLU A 109 5.06 -6.93 23.31
N VAL A 110 5.99 -6.61 22.39
CA VAL A 110 7.23 -7.40 22.19
C VAL A 110 8.48 -6.57 22.44
N VAL A 111 8.71 -5.48 21.67
CA VAL A 111 10.00 -4.75 21.70
C VAL A 111 10.28 -4.11 23.07
N LYS A 112 9.30 -3.41 23.65
CA LYS A 112 9.46 -2.76 24.97
C LYS A 112 9.65 -3.78 26.11
N PRO A 113 8.82 -4.85 26.26
CA PRO A 113 9.06 -5.91 27.24
C PRO A 113 10.42 -6.59 27.09
N LEU A 114 10.83 -6.96 25.87
CA LEU A 114 12.11 -7.60 25.61
C LEU A 114 13.31 -6.71 26.01
N LYS A 115 13.22 -5.41 25.74
CA LYS A 115 14.21 -4.41 26.19
C LYS A 115 14.27 -4.30 27.71
N ALA A 116 13.12 -4.33 28.40
CA ALA A 116 13.06 -4.31 29.86
C ALA A 116 13.62 -5.60 30.49
N VAL A 117 13.38 -6.77 29.87
CA VAL A 117 14.00 -8.05 30.26
C VAL A 117 15.52 -7.93 30.21
N ILE A 118 16.09 -7.50 29.08
CA ILE A 118 17.55 -7.43 28.89
C ILE A 118 18.24 -6.43 29.85
N GLU A 119 17.61 -5.29 30.13
CA GLU A 119 18.14 -4.31 31.09
C GLU A 119 18.13 -4.84 32.55
N ASN A 120 17.07 -5.54 32.95
CA ASN A 120 16.99 -6.18 34.27
C ASN A 120 17.97 -7.35 34.41
N GLN A 121 18.08 -8.17 33.36
CA GLN A 121 19.07 -9.25 33.23
C GLN A 121 20.50 -8.73 33.37
N HIS A 122 20.83 -7.60 32.72
CA HIS A 122 22.16 -6.98 32.83
C HIS A 122 22.49 -6.57 34.28
N LYS A 123 21.54 -5.92 34.98
CA LYS A 123 21.70 -5.50 36.38
C LYS A 123 21.90 -6.68 37.33
N ALA A 124 21.10 -7.74 37.16
CA ALA A 124 21.23 -8.96 37.95
C ALA A 124 22.60 -9.64 37.73
N ARG A 125 22.99 -9.88 36.47
CA ARG A 125 24.29 -10.47 36.09
C ARG A 125 25.46 -9.69 36.69
N LYS A 126 25.48 -8.35 36.51
CA LYS A 126 26.55 -7.48 37.01
C LYS A 126 26.69 -7.53 38.55
N THR A 127 25.58 -7.69 39.26
CA THR A 127 25.56 -7.84 40.73
C THR A 127 26.16 -9.19 41.15
N ILE A 128 25.81 -10.29 40.47
CA ILE A 128 26.37 -11.63 40.73
C ILE A 128 27.88 -11.63 40.48
N GLU A 129 28.32 -11.11 39.33
CA GLU A 129 29.74 -10.99 38.96
C GLU A 129 30.54 -10.21 40.00
N THR A 130 30.04 -9.05 40.43
CA THR A 130 30.72 -8.20 41.43
C THR A 130 30.94 -8.93 42.76
N ASN A 131 30.03 -9.82 43.16
CA ASN A 131 30.16 -10.61 44.40
C ASN A 131 31.25 -11.68 44.29
N VAL A 132 31.42 -12.32 43.13
CA VAL A 132 32.47 -13.33 42.89
C VAL A 132 33.84 -12.65 42.70
N ASP A 133 33.89 -11.57 41.92
CA ASP A 133 35.10 -10.77 41.72
C ASP A 133 35.62 -10.17 43.06
N LYS A 134 34.72 -9.87 44.01
CA LYS A 134 35.08 -9.41 45.36
C LYS A 134 35.74 -10.50 46.21
N SER A 135 35.18 -11.71 46.29
CA SER A 135 35.81 -12.79 47.07
C SER A 135 37.10 -13.31 46.44
N ALA A 136 37.21 -13.26 45.11
CA ALA A 136 38.46 -13.57 44.39
C ALA A 136 39.61 -12.61 44.78
N ARG A 137 39.33 -11.31 44.94
CA ARG A 137 40.33 -10.32 45.41
C ARG A 137 40.77 -10.60 46.85
N ILE A 138 39.83 -10.86 47.76
CA ILE A 138 40.12 -11.20 49.17
C ILE A 138 41.01 -12.46 49.25
N LEU A 139 40.74 -13.48 48.43
CA LEU A 139 41.62 -14.65 48.32
C LEU A 139 43.03 -14.28 47.84
N ALA A 140 43.16 -13.46 46.79
CA ALA A 140 44.46 -13.02 46.28
C ALA A 140 45.28 -12.20 47.30
N GLU A 141 44.61 -11.35 48.09
CA GLU A 141 45.21 -10.61 49.21
C GLU A 141 45.81 -11.56 50.26
N TRP A 142 45.02 -12.55 50.74
CA TRP A 142 45.52 -13.52 51.72
C TRP A 142 46.61 -14.44 51.17
N ARG A 143 46.52 -14.89 49.90
CA ARG A 143 47.60 -15.66 49.24
C ARG A 143 48.90 -14.85 49.11
N THR A 144 48.80 -13.54 48.90
CA THR A 144 49.97 -12.64 48.88
C THR A 144 50.60 -12.51 50.27
N ALA A 145 49.77 -12.39 51.31
CA ALA A 145 50.25 -12.36 52.70
C ALA A 145 50.89 -13.70 53.14
N GLU A 146 50.26 -14.83 52.82
CA GLU A 146 50.78 -16.18 53.02
C GLU A 146 52.16 -16.35 52.37
N MET A 147 52.31 -15.97 51.09
CA MET A 147 53.59 -16.06 50.37
C MET A 147 54.68 -15.19 51.00
N LYS A 148 54.33 -14.00 51.50
CA LYS A 148 55.27 -13.10 52.20
C LYS A 148 55.71 -13.72 53.54
N ALA A 149 54.79 -14.26 54.33
CA ALA A 149 55.10 -14.90 55.59
C ALA A 149 55.92 -16.20 55.42
N LYS A 150 55.64 -16.99 54.37
CA LYS A 150 56.47 -18.14 53.99
C LYS A 150 57.92 -17.75 53.74
N LYS A 151 58.16 -16.67 52.99
CA LYS A 151 59.51 -16.13 52.74
C LYS A 151 60.19 -15.66 54.03
N ASN A 152 59.42 -15.13 55.00
CA ASN A 152 59.92 -14.71 56.31
C ASN A 152 60.30 -15.91 57.20
N SER A 153 59.42 -16.90 57.35
CA SER A 153 59.66 -18.17 58.07
C SER A 153 60.90 -18.89 57.54
N HIS A 154 60.97 -19.14 56.22
CA HIS A 154 62.13 -19.74 55.57
C HIS A 154 63.41 -18.87 55.71
N GLY A 155 63.27 -17.56 55.87
CA GLY A 155 64.38 -16.64 56.16
C GLY A 155 64.93 -16.81 57.57
N ALA A 156 64.05 -16.75 58.58
CA ALA A 156 64.38 -16.94 59.98
C ALA A 156 65.00 -18.33 60.23
N ALA A 157 64.45 -19.38 59.61
CA ALA A 157 64.96 -20.75 59.74
C ALA A 157 66.42 -20.85 59.28
N ARG A 158 66.77 -20.32 58.10
CA ARG A 158 68.15 -20.38 57.58
C ARG A 158 69.15 -19.61 58.44
N GLU A 159 68.78 -18.46 58.98
CA GLU A 159 69.69 -17.72 59.89
C GLU A 159 69.76 -18.37 61.28
N ASN A 160 68.75 -19.12 61.72
CA ASN A 160 68.84 -19.95 62.93
C ASN A 160 69.83 -21.11 62.72
N GLU A 161 69.67 -21.92 61.66
CA GLU A 161 70.56 -23.08 61.41
C GLU A 161 72.02 -22.65 61.26
N LYS A 162 72.29 -21.58 60.50
CA LYS A 162 73.60 -20.93 60.40
C LYS A 162 74.20 -20.47 61.74
N LEU A 163 73.36 -20.12 62.73
CA LEU A 163 73.79 -19.82 64.11
C LEU A 163 73.93 -21.08 64.97
N GLN A 164 73.26 -22.18 64.64
CA GLN A 164 73.48 -23.49 65.24
C GLN A 164 74.82 -24.09 64.78
N ASP A 165 75.10 -24.04 63.47
CA ASP A 165 76.37 -24.45 62.87
C ASP A 165 77.55 -23.67 63.46
N ALA A 166 77.47 -22.34 63.47
CA ALA A 166 78.52 -21.49 64.06
C ALA A 166 78.72 -21.73 65.57
N MET A 167 77.68 -22.15 66.30
CA MET A 167 77.82 -22.58 67.70
C MET A 167 78.45 -23.97 67.80
N LEU A 168 78.15 -24.89 66.88
CA LEU A 168 78.75 -26.22 66.84
C LEU A 168 80.26 -26.13 66.58
N ASP A 169 80.69 -25.27 65.64
CA ASP A 169 82.11 -24.97 65.39
C ASP A 169 82.82 -24.45 66.65
N VAL A 170 82.22 -23.49 67.36
CA VAL A 170 82.77 -22.95 68.62
C VAL A 170 82.85 -24.01 69.73
N LYS A 171 81.95 -25.01 69.72
CA LYS A 171 82.04 -26.16 70.64
C LYS A 171 83.15 -27.14 70.22
N LEU A 172 83.27 -27.45 68.93
CA LEU A 172 84.30 -28.33 68.38
C LEU A 172 85.72 -27.76 68.58
N GLN A 173 85.89 -26.44 68.43
CA GLN A 173 87.15 -25.73 68.72
C GLN A 173 87.48 -25.68 70.23
N ARG A 174 86.52 -25.99 71.11
CA ARG A 174 86.71 -26.05 72.57
C ARG A 174 87.00 -27.45 73.10
N THR A 175 86.59 -28.51 72.38
CA THR A 175 87.04 -29.87 72.68
C THR A 175 88.54 -30.01 72.34
N PRO A 176 89.43 -30.32 73.32
CA PRO A 176 90.83 -30.47 73.04
C PRO A 176 91.07 -31.68 72.14
N SER A 177 91.69 -31.46 70.98
CA SER A 177 92.14 -32.54 70.11
C SER A 177 93.16 -33.39 70.85
N ILE A 178 92.95 -34.71 70.91
CA ILE A 178 93.77 -35.66 71.69
C ILE A 178 95.27 -35.66 71.30
N GLY A 179 95.62 -35.08 70.13
CA GLY A 179 97.01 -34.78 69.78
C GLY A 179 97.20 -33.37 69.21
N LEU A 180 97.37 -32.36 70.08
CA LEU A 180 98.59 -31.52 70.09
C LEU A 180 98.69 -30.67 71.37
N LEU A 181 99.74 -30.90 72.18
CA LEU A 181 100.05 -30.09 73.36
C LEU A 181 100.76 -28.78 72.97
N HIS A 182 100.02 -27.68 72.88
CA HIS A 182 100.60 -26.32 72.84
C HIS A 182 99.85 -25.38 73.79
N LYS A 183 100.60 -24.48 74.45
CA LYS A 183 100.10 -23.59 75.51
C LYS A 183 99.10 -22.56 74.95
N THR A 184 97.81 -22.74 75.24
CA THR A 184 96.81 -21.67 75.13
C THR A 184 96.91 -20.72 76.32
N ASN A 185 96.67 -19.44 76.08
CA ASN A 185 96.87 -18.37 77.07
C ASN A 185 95.58 -18.11 77.86
N GLU A 186 95.64 -17.86 79.17
CA GLU A 186 94.43 -17.62 79.99
C GLU A 186 93.61 -16.39 79.56
N LYS A 187 94.22 -15.48 78.80
CA LYS A 187 93.52 -14.34 78.19
C LYS A 187 92.59 -14.76 77.04
N ASP A 188 93.00 -15.73 76.23
CA ASP A 188 92.31 -16.07 74.98
C ASP A 188 91.07 -16.95 75.25
N THR A 189 91.15 -17.84 76.24
CA THR A 189 90.00 -18.62 76.72
C THR A 189 88.88 -17.74 77.28
N LYS A 190 89.21 -16.69 78.05
CA LYS A 190 88.23 -15.73 78.59
C LYS A 190 87.60 -14.84 77.51
N VAL A 191 88.31 -14.55 76.42
CA VAL A 191 87.71 -13.89 75.24
C VAL A 191 86.75 -14.85 74.52
N SER A 192 87.18 -16.10 74.28
CA SER A 192 86.33 -17.16 73.70
C SER A 192 85.04 -17.38 74.50
N GLU A 193 85.08 -17.35 75.83
CA GLU A 193 83.87 -17.44 76.68
C GLU A 193 82.91 -16.30 76.42
N LYS A 194 83.41 -15.06 76.44
CA LYS A 194 82.59 -13.86 76.26
C LYS A 194 81.90 -13.81 74.89
N ASP A 195 82.56 -14.30 73.84
CA ASP A 195 81.99 -14.37 72.50
C ASP A 195 81.08 -15.59 72.29
N SER A 196 81.38 -16.74 72.93
CA SER A 196 80.46 -17.89 72.98
C SER A 196 79.13 -17.52 73.65
N SER A 197 79.13 -16.76 74.74
CA SER A 197 77.89 -16.30 75.40
C SER A 197 77.09 -15.32 74.53
N LYS A 198 77.76 -14.44 73.77
CA LYS A 198 77.08 -13.57 72.78
C LYS A 198 76.43 -14.39 71.66
N LEU A 199 77.11 -15.44 71.20
CA LEU A 199 76.62 -16.29 70.11
C LEU A 199 75.39 -17.11 70.54
N GLU A 200 75.40 -17.69 71.74
CA GLU A 200 74.22 -18.35 72.32
C GLU A 200 73.03 -17.37 72.49
N GLY A 201 73.30 -16.12 72.92
CA GLY A 201 72.28 -15.06 72.96
C GLY A 201 71.68 -14.73 71.59
N LYS A 202 72.49 -14.72 70.52
CA LYS A 202 72.01 -14.57 69.14
C LYS A 202 71.21 -15.79 68.69
N ARG A 203 71.67 -17.01 68.98
CA ARG A 203 70.99 -18.26 68.63
C ARG A 203 69.60 -18.35 69.26
N LYS A 204 69.46 -18.11 70.58
CA LYS A 204 68.15 -18.08 71.24
C LYS A 204 67.18 -17.09 70.60
N LYS A 205 67.67 -15.88 70.26
CA LYS A 205 66.86 -14.87 69.58
C LYS A 205 66.44 -15.28 68.15
N ALA A 206 67.27 -16.04 67.44
CA ALA A 206 66.91 -16.61 66.14
C ALA A 206 65.88 -17.76 66.29
N GLU A 207 66.04 -18.63 67.29
CA GLU A 207 65.10 -19.70 67.64
C GLU A 207 63.71 -19.13 68.02
N GLU A 208 63.67 -18.02 68.76
CA GLU A 208 62.43 -17.26 69.05
C GLU A 208 61.84 -16.61 67.80
N ALA A 209 62.69 -16.08 66.89
CA ALA A 209 62.24 -15.48 65.64
C ALA A 209 61.62 -16.52 64.69
N VAL A 210 62.18 -17.74 64.62
CA VAL A 210 61.59 -18.89 63.90
C VAL A 210 60.20 -19.21 64.47
N LYS A 211 60.10 -19.47 65.78
CA LYS A 211 58.83 -19.79 66.44
C LYS A 211 57.75 -18.73 66.18
N LYS A 212 58.11 -17.44 66.19
CA LYS A 212 57.20 -16.34 65.85
C LYS A 212 56.79 -16.37 64.36
N ALA A 213 57.75 -16.49 63.45
CA ALA A 213 57.50 -16.44 62.01
C ALA A 213 56.69 -17.64 61.50
N ASP A 214 56.88 -18.82 62.09
CA ASP A 214 56.14 -20.04 61.75
C ASP A 214 54.68 -19.99 62.24
N VAL A 215 54.44 -19.47 63.45
CA VAL A 215 53.08 -19.22 63.95
C VAL A 215 52.36 -18.15 63.12
N GLU A 216 53.06 -17.10 62.69
CA GLU A 216 52.52 -16.08 61.79
C GLU A 216 52.18 -16.67 60.40
N TYR A 217 53.09 -17.45 59.80
CA TYR A 217 52.88 -18.12 58.53
C TYR A 217 51.70 -19.12 58.59
N TYR A 218 51.66 -20.00 59.59
CA TYR A 218 50.54 -20.93 59.79
C TYR A 218 49.20 -20.20 59.97
N THR A 219 49.18 -19.12 60.76
CA THR A 219 47.98 -18.28 60.93
C THR A 219 47.50 -17.70 59.60
N LEU A 220 48.41 -17.30 58.72
CA LEU A 220 48.08 -16.76 57.40
C LEU A 220 47.64 -17.85 56.40
N CYS A 221 48.21 -19.06 56.45
CA CYS A 221 47.70 -20.22 55.71
C CYS A 221 46.22 -20.50 56.05
N ILE A 222 45.87 -20.53 57.35
CA ILE A 222 44.48 -20.76 57.79
C ILE A 222 43.54 -19.63 57.35
N ARG A 223 44.00 -18.37 57.26
CA ARG A 223 43.20 -17.26 56.72
C ARG A 223 43.03 -17.36 55.20
N ALA A 224 44.09 -17.70 54.47
CA ALA A 224 44.03 -17.91 53.02
C ALA A 224 43.11 -19.08 52.65
N GLU A 225 43.09 -20.16 53.44
CA GLU A 225 42.20 -21.29 53.21
C GLU A 225 40.73 -20.96 53.50
N ARG A 226 40.43 -20.19 54.55
CA ARG A 226 39.06 -19.67 54.78
C ARG A 226 38.58 -18.81 53.60
N ALA A 227 39.42 -17.88 53.14
CA ALA A 227 39.11 -17.05 51.97
C ALA A 227 38.96 -17.88 50.68
N ARG A 228 39.63 -19.04 50.57
CA ARG A 228 39.49 -19.98 49.45
C ARG A 228 38.11 -20.63 49.45
N VAL A 229 37.65 -21.10 50.61
CA VAL A 229 36.30 -21.67 50.80
C VAL A 229 35.21 -20.62 50.58
N ASP A 230 35.39 -19.40 51.08
CA ASP A 230 34.45 -18.29 50.85
C ASP A 230 34.35 -17.92 49.36
N TRP A 231 35.49 -17.96 48.63
CA TRP A 231 35.51 -17.77 47.18
C TRP A 231 34.82 -18.92 46.43
N GLU A 232 35.10 -20.18 46.75
CA GLU A 232 34.41 -21.34 46.14
C GLU A 232 32.89 -21.30 46.38
N MET A 233 32.46 -20.96 47.60
CA MET A 233 31.04 -20.81 47.95
C MET A 233 30.40 -19.61 47.23
N SER A 234 31.15 -18.54 46.93
CA SER A 234 30.68 -17.46 46.04
C SER A 234 30.58 -17.91 44.59
N VAL A 235 31.57 -18.63 44.07
CA VAL A 235 31.61 -19.17 42.70
C VAL A 235 30.44 -20.13 42.45
N LEU A 236 30.21 -21.09 43.35
CA LEU A 236 29.14 -22.08 43.25
C LEU A 236 27.75 -21.42 43.23
N ARG A 237 27.50 -20.49 44.16
CA ARG A 237 26.26 -19.71 44.19
C ARG A 237 26.12 -18.81 42.96
N GLY A 238 27.22 -18.18 42.53
CA GLY A 238 27.26 -17.34 41.34
C GLY A 238 26.85 -18.10 40.08
N SER A 239 27.44 -19.27 39.82
CA SER A 239 27.06 -20.14 38.70
C SER A 239 25.58 -20.55 38.75
N SER A 240 25.07 -20.93 39.93
CA SER A 240 23.66 -21.31 40.11
C SER A 240 22.69 -20.14 39.87
N MET A 241 23.04 -18.93 40.36
CA MET A 241 22.25 -17.72 40.09
C MET A 241 22.28 -17.33 38.62
N LEU A 242 23.43 -17.41 37.95
CA LEU A 242 23.55 -17.16 36.50
C LEU A 242 22.74 -18.18 35.67
N GLN A 243 22.74 -19.46 36.05
CA GLN A 243 21.93 -20.49 35.39
C GLN A 243 20.43 -20.24 35.55
N THR A 244 19.99 -19.84 36.75
CA THR A 244 18.59 -19.46 37.00
C THR A 244 18.17 -18.23 36.19
N LEU A 245 19.04 -17.22 36.15
CA LEU A 245 18.85 -15.96 35.44
C LEU A 245 18.71 -16.18 33.92
N GLU A 246 19.56 -17.03 33.34
CA GLU A 246 19.48 -17.43 31.93
C GLU A 246 18.23 -18.27 31.63
N GLY A 247 17.83 -19.18 32.53
CA GLY A 247 16.58 -19.94 32.41
C GLY A 247 15.35 -19.02 32.35
N GLN A 248 15.34 -17.94 33.15
CA GLN A 248 14.30 -16.91 33.09
C GLN A 248 14.33 -16.15 31.74
N ARG A 249 15.52 -15.79 31.25
CA ARG A 249 15.70 -15.12 29.95
C ARG A 249 15.15 -15.96 28.81
N LEU A 250 15.52 -17.24 28.74
CA LEU A 250 15.09 -18.18 27.70
C LEU A 250 13.57 -18.42 27.74
N ALA A 251 12.97 -18.50 28.93
CA ALA A 251 11.52 -18.61 29.07
C ALA A 251 10.79 -17.37 28.53
N GLN A 252 11.27 -16.16 28.86
CA GLN A 252 10.69 -14.91 28.38
C GLN A 252 10.86 -14.73 26.87
N PHE A 253 12.03 -15.09 26.32
CA PHE A 253 12.27 -15.09 24.87
C PHE A 253 11.32 -16.06 24.14
N LYS A 254 11.05 -17.26 24.69
CA LYS A 254 10.09 -18.20 24.12
C LYS A 254 8.66 -17.62 24.10
N THR A 255 8.25 -16.91 25.15
CA THR A 255 6.95 -16.21 25.16
C THR A 255 6.90 -15.16 24.06
N HIS A 256 7.91 -14.27 23.97
CA HIS A 256 7.93 -13.19 22.99
C HIS A 256 8.02 -13.64 21.51
N VAL A 257 8.60 -14.82 21.22
CA VAL A 257 8.49 -15.44 19.89
C VAL A 257 7.06 -15.92 19.61
N SER A 258 6.34 -16.41 20.62
CA SER A 258 4.93 -16.78 20.52
C SER A 258 4.03 -15.55 20.34
N ASP A 259 4.33 -14.45 21.05
CA ASP A 259 3.63 -13.17 20.93
C ASP A 259 3.78 -12.58 19.52
N TYR A 260 5.01 -12.59 18.98
CA TYR A 260 5.28 -12.18 17.59
C TYR A 260 4.49 -13.00 16.56
N LEU A 261 4.41 -14.32 16.74
CA LEU A 261 3.63 -15.21 15.88
C LEU A 261 2.12 -14.89 15.97
N LYS A 262 1.58 -14.69 17.18
CA LYS A 262 0.19 -14.26 17.41
C LYS A 262 -0.12 -12.98 16.65
N LEU A 263 0.66 -11.91 16.87
CA LEU A 263 0.43 -10.61 16.23
C LEU A 263 0.51 -10.70 14.69
N SER A 264 1.43 -11.50 14.17
CA SER A 264 1.57 -11.73 12.72
C SER A 264 0.34 -12.47 12.14
N ALA A 265 -0.23 -13.41 12.89
CA ALA A 265 -1.44 -14.14 12.49
C ALA A 265 -2.71 -13.29 12.61
N GLU A 266 -2.80 -12.39 13.60
CA GLU A 266 -3.93 -11.47 13.82
C GLU A 266 -4.03 -10.38 12.73
N MET A 267 -2.91 -10.01 12.08
CA MET A 267 -2.88 -9.06 10.97
C MET A 267 -3.62 -9.58 9.72
N SER A 268 -3.41 -10.84 9.35
CA SER A 268 -3.94 -11.45 8.12
C SER A 268 -5.47 -11.33 7.93
N PRO A 269 -6.34 -11.70 8.89
CA PRO A 269 -7.79 -11.57 8.71
C PRO A 269 -8.27 -10.11 8.63
N LEU A 270 -7.50 -9.14 9.17
CA LEU A 270 -7.82 -7.72 9.03
C LEU A 270 -7.52 -7.22 7.60
N LEU A 271 -6.45 -7.72 6.98
CA LEU A 271 -6.16 -7.47 5.57
C LEU A 271 -7.23 -8.09 4.66
N THR A 272 -7.59 -9.37 4.87
CA THR A 272 -8.66 -10.03 4.09
C THR A 272 -9.98 -9.25 4.18
N LYS A 273 -10.42 -8.90 5.40
CA LYS A 273 -11.63 -8.09 5.64
C LYS A 273 -11.61 -6.71 4.98
N THR A 274 -10.43 -6.17 4.69
CA THR A 274 -10.26 -4.89 3.98
C THR A 274 -10.40 -5.08 2.47
N ILE A 275 -9.84 -6.16 1.92
CA ILE A 275 -9.97 -6.56 0.51
C ILE A 275 -11.42 -6.98 0.17
N ASP A 276 -12.09 -7.76 1.04
CA ASP A 276 -13.46 -8.26 0.83
C ASP A 276 -14.47 -7.13 0.58
N ARG A 277 -14.23 -5.94 1.15
CA ARG A 277 -15.06 -4.74 0.98
C ARG A 277 -14.98 -4.13 -0.42
N LEU A 278 -13.92 -4.39 -1.17
CA LEU A 278 -13.72 -3.88 -2.53
C LEU A 278 -14.55 -4.68 -3.55
N SER A 279 -14.71 -5.99 -3.35
CA SER A 279 -15.45 -6.90 -4.24
C SER A 279 -16.84 -6.39 -4.65
N PRO A 280 -17.76 -6.00 -3.74
CA PRO A 280 -19.08 -5.48 -4.14
C PRO A 280 -19.00 -4.14 -4.88
N GLN A 281 -17.97 -3.32 -4.63
CA GLN A 281 -17.80 -2.03 -5.31
C GLN A 281 -17.29 -2.21 -6.74
N VAL A 282 -16.45 -3.21 -6.98
CA VAL A 282 -16.05 -3.62 -8.34
C VAL A 282 -17.24 -4.23 -9.09
N ALA A 283 -18.08 -5.01 -8.41
CA ALA A 283 -19.31 -5.57 -9.00
C ALA A 283 -20.37 -4.49 -9.35
N MET A 284 -20.24 -3.26 -8.84
CA MET A 284 -21.13 -2.14 -9.17
C MET A 284 -20.67 -1.30 -10.38
N CYS A 285 -19.43 -1.49 -10.86
CA CYS A 285 -18.91 -0.86 -12.09
C CYS A 285 -19.85 -1.08 -13.28
N SER A 286 -20.25 0.00 -13.97
CA SER A 286 -21.08 -0.12 -15.17
C SER A 286 -20.85 1.02 -16.15
N VAL A 287 -20.09 0.74 -17.22
CA VAL A 287 -19.88 1.65 -18.35
C VAL A 287 -21.21 2.14 -18.92
N ALA A 288 -22.26 1.30 -18.94
CA ALA A 288 -23.59 1.70 -19.41
C ALA A 288 -24.21 2.82 -18.56
N LYS A 289 -24.19 2.69 -17.21
CA LYS A 289 -24.70 3.72 -16.29
C LYS A 289 -23.89 5.02 -16.41
N ASP A 290 -22.58 4.91 -16.55
CA ASP A 290 -21.69 6.07 -16.64
C ASP A 290 -21.85 6.81 -17.99
N LEU A 291 -22.11 6.06 -19.08
CA LEU A 291 -22.54 6.63 -20.37
C LEU A 291 -23.94 7.25 -20.30
N ASP A 292 -24.86 6.73 -19.48
CA ASP A 292 -26.17 7.36 -19.28
C ASP A 292 -26.05 8.70 -18.54
N VAL A 293 -25.08 8.87 -17.63
CA VAL A 293 -24.74 10.19 -17.07
C VAL A 293 -24.31 11.15 -18.19
N LEU A 294 -23.44 10.71 -19.11
CA LEU A 294 -23.02 11.52 -20.26
C LEU A 294 -24.18 11.87 -21.21
N LYS A 295 -25.07 10.90 -21.52
CA LYS A 295 -26.29 11.15 -22.31
C LYS A 295 -27.20 12.18 -21.63
N ASN A 296 -27.34 12.12 -20.31
CA ASN A 296 -28.17 13.06 -19.55
C ASN A 296 -27.56 14.47 -19.52
N ILE A 297 -26.24 14.60 -19.35
CA ILE A 297 -25.53 15.88 -19.50
C ILE A 297 -25.78 16.46 -20.90
N ARG A 298 -25.60 15.66 -21.96
CA ARG A 298 -25.87 16.09 -23.34
C ARG A 298 -27.32 16.53 -23.54
N ARG A 299 -28.30 15.72 -23.11
CA ARG A 299 -29.74 16.04 -23.20
C ARG A 299 -30.14 17.29 -22.41
N ALA A 300 -29.49 17.56 -21.29
CA ALA A 300 -29.71 18.80 -20.51
C ALA A 300 -29.11 20.05 -21.18
N THR A 301 -28.09 19.89 -22.04
CA THR A 301 -27.46 21.00 -22.78
C THR A 301 -28.01 21.22 -24.20
N GLU A 302 -28.70 20.25 -24.79
CA GLU A 302 -29.33 20.40 -26.11
C GLU A 302 -30.61 21.26 -26.04
N GLY A 303 -30.44 22.58 -26.19
CA GLY A 303 -31.55 23.52 -26.37
C GLY A 303 -32.42 23.24 -27.62
N PRO A 304 -33.56 23.94 -27.77
CA PRO A 304 -34.38 23.85 -28.98
C PRO A 304 -33.56 24.34 -30.19
N SER A 305 -33.64 23.62 -31.31
CA SER A 305 -32.98 24.04 -32.55
C SER A 305 -33.62 25.35 -33.05
N GLU A 306 -32.80 26.33 -33.41
CA GLU A 306 -33.26 27.64 -33.88
C GLU A 306 -33.09 27.79 -35.39
N GLN A 307 -34.15 28.22 -36.07
CA GLN A 307 -34.16 28.51 -37.51
C GLN A 307 -34.48 29.99 -37.73
N LEU A 308 -33.52 30.75 -38.27
CA LEU A 308 -33.72 32.14 -38.68
C LEU A 308 -34.64 32.18 -39.91
N LEU A 309 -35.92 32.53 -39.72
CA LEU A 309 -36.87 32.70 -40.81
C LEU A 309 -36.59 34.00 -41.57
N PRO A 310 -36.85 34.07 -42.89
CA PRO A 310 -36.67 35.29 -43.65
C PRO A 310 -37.73 36.34 -43.29
N ASP A 311 -37.29 37.59 -43.10
CA ASP A 311 -38.11 38.79 -42.89
C ASP A 311 -38.08 39.66 -44.15
N PHE A 312 -39.21 39.75 -44.86
CA PHE A 312 -39.30 40.49 -46.13
C PHE A 312 -39.99 41.85 -45.95
N TYR A 313 -39.45 42.93 -46.52
CA TYR A 313 -39.99 44.30 -46.40
C TYR A 313 -41.52 44.42 -46.62
N CYS A 314 -42.08 43.64 -47.54
CA CYS A 314 -43.51 43.64 -47.84
C CYS A 314 -44.40 43.00 -46.76
N GLU A 315 -43.87 42.18 -45.85
CA GLU A 315 -44.65 41.52 -44.79
C GLU A 315 -44.97 42.44 -43.61
N HIS A 316 -44.09 43.41 -43.31
CA HIS A 316 -44.28 44.33 -42.19
C HIS A 316 -45.28 45.42 -42.58
N THR A 317 -46.53 45.29 -42.16
CA THR A 317 -47.64 46.18 -42.54
C THR A 317 -47.40 47.65 -42.20
N THR A 318 -46.62 47.94 -41.16
CA THR A 318 -46.22 49.28 -40.70
C THR A 318 -45.23 50.01 -41.60
N LEU A 319 -44.50 49.32 -42.49
CA LEU A 319 -43.55 49.97 -43.40
C LEU A 319 -44.27 50.62 -44.59
N ALA A 320 -43.69 51.68 -45.16
CA ALA A 320 -44.29 52.46 -46.23
C ALA A 320 -44.29 51.71 -47.58
N MET A 321 -45.42 51.09 -47.94
CA MET A 321 -45.59 50.38 -49.22
C MET A 321 -47.02 50.52 -49.76
N ASN A 322 -47.16 50.75 -51.07
CA ASN A 322 -48.46 50.73 -51.75
C ASN A 322 -49.13 49.34 -51.58
N ARG A 323 -50.43 49.32 -51.23
CA ARG A 323 -51.20 48.09 -50.90
C ARG A 323 -51.12 47.03 -52.00
N GLU A 324 -51.28 47.43 -53.25
CA GLU A 324 -51.34 46.50 -54.39
C GLU A 324 -49.94 45.97 -54.73
N ARG A 325 -48.91 46.83 -54.74
CA ARG A 325 -47.51 46.37 -54.85
C ARG A 325 -47.13 45.43 -53.71
N ARG A 326 -47.57 45.71 -52.48
CA ARG A 326 -47.36 44.82 -51.31
C ARG A 326 -48.03 43.46 -51.54
N LYS A 327 -49.28 43.44 -52.00
CA LYS A 327 -50.02 42.20 -52.30
C LYS A 327 -49.32 41.37 -53.36
N GLN A 328 -48.90 42.00 -54.47
CA GLN A 328 -48.16 41.34 -55.56
C GLN A 328 -46.81 40.78 -55.10
N SER A 329 -46.04 41.52 -54.29
CA SER A 329 -44.78 41.04 -53.72
C SER A 329 -44.98 39.83 -52.79
N LEU A 330 -45.98 39.89 -51.89
CA LEU A 330 -46.31 38.79 -50.98
C LEU A 330 -46.75 37.54 -51.74
N VAL A 331 -47.59 37.67 -52.77
CA VAL A 331 -48.03 36.55 -53.60
C VAL A 331 -46.85 35.92 -54.35
N LYS A 332 -45.97 36.73 -54.95
CA LYS A 332 -44.77 36.24 -55.66
C LYS A 332 -43.83 35.46 -54.74
N LEU A 333 -43.54 35.98 -53.55
CA LEU A 333 -42.68 35.30 -52.56
C LEU A 333 -43.35 34.03 -52.00
N LEU A 334 -44.67 34.07 -51.75
CA LEU A 334 -45.42 32.90 -51.31
C LEU A 334 -45.46 31.80 -52.37
N GLN A 335 -45.48 32.15 -53.67
CA GLN A 335 -45.37 31.20 -54.77
C GLN A 335 -43.99 30.54 -54.84
N LEU A 336 -42.90 31.30 -54.65
CA LEU A 336 -41.54 30.78 -54.60
C LEU A 336 -41.38 29.76 -53.45
N ILE A 337 -41.75 30.14 -52.22
CA ILE A 337 -41.65 29.24 -51.06
C ILE A 337 -42.49 27.97 -51.25
N ARG A 338 -43.67 28.04 -51.89
CA ARG A 338 -44.46 26.85 -52.22
C ARG A 338 -43.73 25.92 -53.20
N GLN A 339 -43.13 26.46 -54.26
CA GLN A 339 -42.38 25.66 -55.25
C GLN A 339 -41.21 24.90 -54.61
N ASP A 340 -40.49 25.53 -53.68
CA ASP A 340 -39.39 24.89 -52.96
C ASP A 340 -39.88 23.89 -51.91
N LEU A 341 -40.97 24.18 -51.20
CA LEU A 341 -41.58 23.25 -50.24
C LEU A 341 -42.11 21.99 -50.96
N ASP A 342 -42.72 22.13 -52.13
CA ASP A 342 -43.15 21.01 -52.96
C ASP A 342 -41.97 20.29 -53.66
N ARG A 343 -40.82 20.95 -53.86
CA ARG A 343 -39.56 20.30 -54.26
C ARG A 343 -39.08 19.37 -53.14
N GLU A 344 -38.94 19.90 -51.92
CA GLU A 344 -38.48 19.13 -50.75
C GLU A 344 -39.44 18.00 -50.35
N ARG A 345 -40.76 18.17 -50.52
CA ARG A 345 -41.73 17.07 -50.34
C ARG A 345 -41.48 15.92 -51.32
N ARG A 346 -41.13 16.21 -52.58
CA ARG A 346 -40.77 15.18 -53.57
C ARG A 346 -39.43 14.52 -53.24
N SER A 347 -38.41 15.29 -52.86
CA SER A 347 -37.12 14.78 -52.35
C SER A 347 -37.32 13.80 -51.20
N ARG A 348 -38.12 14.19 -50.19
CA ARG A 348 -38.47 13.36 -49.03
C ARG A 348 -39.18 12.07 -49.42
N ASN A 349 -40.20 12.15 -50.28
CA ASN A 349 -41.03 11.00 -50.61
C ASN A 349 -40.25 9.97 -51.45
N GLY A 350 -39.41 10.42 -52.39
CA GLY A 350 -38.49 9.55 -53.12
C GLY A 350 -37.47 8.86 -52.21
N LEU A 351 -36.88 9.61 -51.27
CA LEU A 351 -35.92 9.06 -50.31
C LEU A 351 -36.56 8.08 -49.30
N LYS A 352 -37.81 8.33 -48.87
CA LYS A 352 -38.58 7.36 -48.06
C LYS A 352 -38.83 6.03 -48.80
N GLY A 353 -39.20 6.08 -50.08
CA GLY A 353 -39.38 4.86 -50.88
C GLY A 353 -38.09 4.05 -51.04
N PHE A 354 -36.96 4.73 -51.21
CA PHE A 354 -35.63 4.12 -51.21
C PHE A 354 -35.25 3.51 -49.86
N SER A 355 -35.60 4.18 -48.75
CA SER A 355 -35.33 3.71 -47.38
C SER A 355 -36.14 2.47 -46.99
N GLN A 356 -37.29 2.21 -47.65
CA GLN A 356 -38.12 1.02 -47.41
C GLN A 356 -37.73 -0.19 -48.28
N THR A 357 -36.74 -0.04 -49.17
CA THR A 357 -36.32 -1.05 -50.15
C THR A 357 -34.85 -1.46 -50.04
N LEU A 358 -34.17 -1.04 -48.96
CA LEU A 358 -32.78 -1.41 -48.65
C LEU A 358 -32.70 -2.24 -47.35
N ASP A 359 -31.92 -3.31 -47.40
CA ASP A 359 -31.72 -4.22 -46.26
C ASP A 359 -30.94 -3.58 -45.09
N LYS A 360 -30.96 -4.24 -43.92
CA LYS A 360 -30.45 -3.76 -42.61
C LYS A 360 -28.90 -3.59 -42.51
N ASN A 361 -28.22 -3.02 -43.50
CA ASN A 361 -26.79 -2.66 -43.42
C ASN A 361 -26.58 -1.21 -42.96
N GLY A 362 -25.75 -1.02 -41.93
CA GLY A 362 -25.74 0.21 -41.10
C GLY A 362 -25.31 1.50 -41.80
N GLU A 363 -24.20 1.48 -42.56
CA GLU A 363 -23.58 2.71 -43.09
C GLU A 363 -24.43 3.40 -44.17
N SER A 364 -25.08 2.62 -45.05
CA SER A 364 -26.05 3.12 -46.03
C SER A 364 -27.27 3.76 -45.36
N ASN A 365 -27.72 3.20 -44.24
CA ASN A 365 -28.92 3.66 -43.56
C ASN A 365 -28.69 4.94 -42.76
N GLN A 366 -27.51 5.14 -42.15
CA GLN A 366 -27.17 6.43 -41.52
C GLN A 366 -27.16 7.58 -42.55
N ASN A 367 -26.54 7.36 -43.71
CA ASN A 367 -26.51 8.32 -44.82
C ASN A 367 -27.91 8.69 -45.36
N ILE A 368 -28.91 7.81 -45.19
CA ILE A 368 -30.31 8.07 -45.56
C ILE A 368 -31.03 8.81 -44.42
N ALA A 369 -30.81 8.41 -43.15
CA ALA A 369 -31.37 9.05 -41.97
C ALA A 369 -30.96 10.53 -41.86
N ASP A 370 -29.67 10.84 -42.10
CA ASP A 370 -29.16 12.22 -42.06
C ASP A 370 -29.79 13.09 -43.16
N LYS A 371 -29.94 12.55 -44.37
CA LYS A 371 -30.63 13.24 -45.49
C LYS A 371 -32.13 13.45 -45.20
N LEU A 372 -32.80 12.47 -44.59
CA LEU A 372 -34.19 12.62 -44.14
C LEU A 372 -34.33 13.69 -43.05
N TYR A 373 -33.38 13.77 -42.10
CA TYR A 373 -33.31 14.83 -41.09
C TYR A 373 -33.13 16.21 -41.74
N HIS A 374 -32.19 16.37 -42.69
CA HIS A 374 -31.98 17.62 -43.41
C HIS A 374 -33.24 18.08 -44.16
N ILE A 375 -33.91 17.19 -44.90
CA ILE A 375 -35.14 17.52 -45.63
C ILE A 375 -36.29 17.86 -44.65
N ARG A 376 -36.41 17.15 -43.51
CA ARG A 376 -37.38 17.47 -42.46
C ARG A 376 -37.14 18.86 -41.83
N SER A 377 -35.87 19.20 -41.59
CA SER A 377 -35.46 20.52 -41.09
C SER A 377 -35.80 21.62 -42.09
N MET A 378 -35.47 21.43 -43.38
CA MET A 378 -35.77 22.37 -44.46
C MET A 378 -37.28 22.55 -44.66
N LEU A 379 -38.07 21.48 -44.65
CA LEU A 379 -39.54 21.55 -44.70
C LEU A 379 -40.13 22.35 -43.53
N THR A 380 -39.55 22.23 -42.33
CA THR A 380 -39.99 22.98 -41.14
C THR A 380 -39.70 24.48 -41.29
N TYR A 381 -38.52 24.83 -41.79
CA TYR A 381 -38.12 26.21 -42.11
C TYR A 381 -39.04 26.83 -43.18
N LEU A 382 -39.24 26.13 -44.30
CA LEU A 382 -40.09 26.60 -45.40
C LEU A 382 -41.55 26.74 -44.98
N GLU A 383 -42.10 25.82 -44.18
CA GLU A 383 -43.47 25.90 -43.65
C GLU A 383 -43.63 27.08 -42.67
N GLY A 384 -42.62 27.38 -41.85
CA GLY A 384 -42.56 28.58 -41.01
C GLY A 384 -42.55 29.89 -41.82
N ALA A 385 -41.68 29.98 -42.82
CA ALA A 385 -41.61 31.14 -43.72
C ALA A 385 -42.88 31.32 -44.55
N ARG A 386 -43.48 30.22 -45.03
CA ARG A 386 -44.78 30.21 -45.73
C ARG A 386 -45.90 30.74 -44.84
N TYR A 387 -45.91 30.38 -43.55
CA TYR A 387 -46.87 30.87 -42.57
C TYR A 387 -46.73 32.37 -42.30
N LYS A 388 -45.49 32.90 -42.18
CA LYS A 388 -45.25 34.35 -42.05
C LYS A 388 -45.87 35.13 -43.21
N LEU A 389 -45.51 34.78 -44.44
CA LEU A 389 -46.01 35.47 -45.64
C LEU A 389 -47.53 35.33 -45.82
N GLN A 390 -48.10 34.15 -45.55
CA GLN A 390 -49.55 33.97 -45.62
C GLN A 390 -50.28 34.80 -44.55
N SER A 391 -49.71 34.94 -43.34
CA SER A 391 -50.31 35.76 -42.27
C SER A 391 -50.31 37.24 -42.61
N ALA A 392 -49.20 37.76 -43.15
CA ALA A 392 -49.13 39.15 -43.63
C ALA A 392 -50.10 39.42 -44.82
N LEU A 393 -50.28 38.44 -45.71
CA LEU A 393 -51.24 38.53 -46.82
C LEU A 393 -52.70 38.50 -46.34
N LEU A 394 -53.04 37.70 -45.33
CA LEU A 394 -54.37 37.68 -44.71
C LEU A 394 -54.67 39.00 -43.98
N GLU A 395 -53.70 39.54 -43.25
CA GLU A 395 -53.80 40.85 -42.58
C GLU A 395 -54.03 42.00 -43.57
N LEU A 396 -53.32 41.98 -44.71
CA LEU A 396 -53.49 42.94 -45.81
C LEU A 396 -54.88 42.88 -46.47
N ASP A 397 -55.54 41.72 -46.41
CA ASP A 397 -56.91 41.48 -46.87
C ASP A 397 -57.96 41.63 -45.74
N HIS A 398 -57.56 42.05 -44.54
CA HIS A 398 -58.37 42.13 -43.31
C HIS A 398 -59.08 40.81 -42.92
N LYS A 399 -58.49 39.66 -43.28
CA LYS A 399 -58.98 38.32 -42.92
C LYS A 399 -58.33 37.85 -41.62
N PRO A 400 -59.03 37.05 -40.79
CA PRO A 400 -58.44 36.47 -39.58
C PRO A 400 -57.21 35.62 -39.94
N ARG A 401 -56.13 35.76 -39.16
CA ARG A 401 -54.93 34.94 -39.31
C ARG A 401 -55.30 33.47 -39.02
N SER A 402 -54.87 32.55 -39.90
CA SER A 402 -55.08 31.11 -39.69
C SER A 402 -54.30 30.60 -38.47
N SER A 403 -54.91 29.72 -37.67
CA SER A 403 -54.20 28.98 -36.63
C SER A 403 -53.17 28.04 -37.28
N HIS A 404 -51.95 28.02 -36.75
CA HIS A 404 -50.86 27.19 -37.27
C HIS A 404 -49.96 26.70 -36.13
N PRO A 405 -49.57 25.42 -36.06
CA PRO A 405 -48.84 24.89 -34.90
C PRO A 405 -47.49 25.57 -34.66
N LEU A 406 -46.79 26.03 -35.71
CA LEU A 406 -45.51 26.75 -35.56
C LEU A 406 -45.69 28.20 -35.08
N ALA A 407 -46.90 28.78 -35.11
CA ALA A 407 -47.11 30.21 -34.82
C ALA A 407 -46.66 30.60 -33.41
N GLN A 408 -46.96 29.77 -32.42
CA GLN A 408 -46.57 29.96 -31.01
C GLN A 408 -45.05 29.76 -30.76
N HIS A 409 -44.30 29.34 -31.77
CA HIS A 409 -42.88 29.02 -31.71
C HIS A 409 -41.99 29.95 -32.55
N ILE A 410 -42.59 30.88 -33.31
CA ILE A 410 -41.87 31.95 -34.02
C ILE A 410 -41.77 33.15 -33.08
N GLN A 411 -40.57 33.41 -32.59
CA GLN A 411 -40.25 34.60 -31.79
C GLN A 411 -39.80 35.72 -32.72
N ILE A 412 -40.46 36.87 -32.64
CA ILE A 412 -40.14 38.05 -33.44
C ILE A 412 -39.47 39.08 -32.54
N THR A 413 -38.21 39.40 -32.81
CA THR A 413 -37.45 40.45 -32.14
C THR A 413 -37.21 41.62 -33.09
N ARG A 414 -36.73 42.74 -32.53
CA ARG A 414 -36.15 43.85 -33.29
C ARG A 414 -34.76 44.15 -32.76
N ASP A 415 -33.85 44.49 -33.66
CA ASP A 415 -32.51 44.93 -33.31
C ASP A 415 -32.49 46.40 -32.84
N ARG A 416 -31.29 46.94 -32.58
CA ARG A 416 -31.11 48.36 -32.18
C ARG A 416 -31.40 49.35 -33.32
N THR A 417 -31.51 48.89 -34.57
CA THR A 417 -31.88 49.73 -35.74
C THR A 417 -33.38 49.69 -36.05
N GLY A 418 -34.14 48.83 -35.36
CA GLY A 418 -35.56 48.60 -35.57
C GLY A 418 -35.88 47.53 -36.62
N LEU A 419 -34.87 46.92 -37.25
CA LEU A 419 -35.01 45.83 -38.20
C LEU A 419 -35.57 44.58 -37.49
N GLN A 420 -36.49 43.87 -38.15
CA GLN A 420 -37.16 42.70 -37.58
C GLN A 420 -36.34 41.43 -37.81
N THR A 421 -36.30 40.53 -36.83
CA THR A 421 -35.72 39.18 -36.97
C THR A 421 -36.69 38.15 -36.41
N SER A 422 -37.01 37.14 -37.21
CA SER A 422 -37.94 36.06 -36.83
C SER A 422 -37.20 34.75 -36.60
N VAL A 423 -37.17 34.27 -35.36
CA VAL A 423 -36.53 33.01 -34.98
C VAL A 423 -37.59 31.95 -34.70
N LEU A 424 -37.63 30.89 -35.51
CA LEU A 424 -38.42 29.70 -35.21
C LEU A 424 -37.64 28.79 -34.25
N LYS A 425 -38.13 28.67 -33.01
CA LYS A 425 -37.66 27.66 -32.05
C LYS A 425 -38.33 26.33 -32.37
N VAL A 426 -37.62 25.47 -33.09
CA VAL A 426 -38.13 24.17 -33.57
C VAL A 426 -38.60 23.33 -32.37
N PRO A 427 -39.89 22.96 -32.31
CA PRO A 427 -40.43 22.21 -31.18
C PRO A 427 -39.82 20.81 -31.04
N LEU A 428 -39.71 20.31 -29.81
CA LEU A 428 -39.17 18.97 -29.55
C LEU A 428 -40.00 17.85 -30.23
N TRP A 429 -41.31 18.03 -30.42
CA TRP A 429 -42.14 17.09 -31.19
C TRP A 429 -41.86 17.07 -32.71
N LEU A 430 -41.03 17.99 -33.22
CA LEU A 430 -40.44 17.92 -34.58
C LEU A 430 -39.02 17.31 -34.59
N LYS A 431 -38.47 16.99 -33.42
CA LYS A 431 -37.14 16.39 -33.22
C LYS A 431 -37.23 14.88 -32.88
N HIS A 432 -38.23 14.44 -32.10
CA HIS A 432 -38.24 13.11 -31.49
C HIS A 432 -38.58 11.90 -32.38
N ASP A 433 -39.19 12.02 -33.57
CA ASP A 433 -39.49 10.84 -34.43
C ASP A 433 -38.21 10.07 -34.90
N HIS A 434 -37.01 10.47 -34.47
CA HIS A 434 -35.75 9.73 -34.67
C HIS A 434 -35.41 8.75 -33.53
N GLU A 435 -36.05 8.83 -32.36
CA GLU A 435 -35.74 7.95 -31.22
C GLU A 435 -36.65 6.71 -31.13
N ASP A 436 -37.92 6.80 -31.54
CA ASP A 436 -38.89 5.69 -31.39
C ASP A 436 -38.78 4.58 -32.45
N GLU A 437 -38.41 4.88 -33.70
CA GLU A 437 -38.25 3.85 -34.75
C GLU A 437 -36.97 3.01 -34.57
N GLY A 438 -36.00 3.46 -33.76
CA GLY A 438 -34.70 2.80 -33.57
C GLY A 438 -34.60 1.87 -32.36
N ASN A 439 -35.56 1.89 -31.42
CA ASN A 439 -35.40 1.28 -30.09
C ASN A 439 -36.34 0.10 -29.80
N LEU A 440 -37.10 -0.37 -30.80
CA LEU A 440 -38.14 -1.40 -30.62
C LEU A 440 -37.66 -2.86 -30.75
N GLU A 441 -36.33 -3.11 -30.81
CA GLU A 441 -35.76 -4.46 -31.06
C GLU A 441 -34.81 -4.97 -29.93
N THR A 442 -34.77 -4.33 -28.75
CA THR A 442 -34.00 -4.82 -27.57
C THR A 442 -34.78 -4.86 -26.25
N SER A 443 -35.99 -5.41 -26.24
CA SER A 443 -36.74 -5.76 -25.00
C SER A 443 -37.58 -7.03 -25.18
N GLY A 444 -36.96 -8.11 -25.66
CA GLY A 444 -37.62 -9.40 -25.99
C GLY A 444 -37.18 -10.56 -25.08
N GLY A 445 -37.28 -10.40 -23.76
CA GLY A 445 -36.87 -11.42 -22.78
C GLY A 445 -38.00 -11.84 -21.84
N ALA A 446 -38.41 -13.11 -21.91
CA ALA A 446 -39.30 -13.80 -20.97
C ALA A 446 -40.67 -13.14 -20.66
N ASN A 447 -41.68 -13.46 -21.48
CA ASN A 447 -42.79 -14.30 -21.00
C ASN A 447 -43.63 -14.81 -22.18
N GLY A 448 -43.74 -16.14 -22.31
CA GLY A 448 -44.62 -16.77 -23.30
C GLY A 448 -46.02 -16.97 -22.77
N ARG A 449 -47.03 -16.69 -23.60
CA ARG A 449 -48.37 -17.28 -23.56
C ARG A 449 -49.03 -17.07 -24.92
N ASP A 450 -49.51 -18.16 -25.50
CA ASP A 450 -50.31 -18.14 -26.72
C ASP A 450 -51.63 -17.40 -26.49
N TYR A 451 -52.15 -16.74 -27.53
CA TYR A 451 -53.54 -16.93 -27.96
C TYR A 451 -53.69 -16.46 -29.41
N SER A 452 -54.28 -17.31 -30.25
CA SER A 452 -54.54 -17.03 -31.66
C SER A 452 -55.95 -16.46 -31.86
N ALA A 453 -56.08 -15.49 -32.77
CA ALA A 453 -57.34 -15.11 -33.38
C ALA A 453 -57.10 -14.62 -34.81
N HIS A 454 -57.80 -15.22 -35.78
CA HIS A 454 -57.89 -14.69 -37.15
C HIS A 454 -59.20 -13.89 -37.30
N SER A 455 -59.16 -12.81 -38.08
CA SER A 455 -60.28 -12.42 -38.93
C SER A 455 -59.83 -11.58 -40.13
N ASN A 456 -60.16 -12.07 -41.33
CA ASN A 456 -60.12 -11.28 -42.57
C ASN A 456 -61.36 -10.37 -42.65
N GLY A 457 -61.34 -9.28 -43.44
CA GLY A 457 -62.43 -8.29 -43.37
C GLY A 457 -62.74 -7.36 -44.55
N THR A 458 -62.21 -7.59 -45.76
CA THR A 458 -62.82 -7.15 -47.05
C THR A 458 -62.97 -5.65 -47.37
N THR A 459 -62.62 -5.28 -48.61
CA THR A 459 -62.80 -3.96 -49.24
C THR A 459 -64.21 -3.72 -49.81
N ALA A 460 -64.62 -2.45 -49.91
CA ALA A 460 -65.68 -2.02 -50.82
C ALA A 460 -65.34 -0.66 -51.46
N SER A 461 -65.77 -0.46 -52.70
CA SER A 461 -65.69 0.78 -53.50
C SER A 461 -67.01 1.59 -53.34
N ASP A 462 -67.30 2.73 -53.99
CA ASP A 462 -66.80 3.35 -55.22
C ASP A 462 -66.96 4.89 -55.22
N GLU A 463 -66.54 5.54 -56.31
CA GLU A 463 -67.02 6.81 -56.95
C GLU A 463 -67.88 7.86 -56.18
N SER A 464 -67.85 9.17 -56.51
CA SER A 464 -66.92 10.05 -57.24
C SER A 464 -67.40 11.52 -57.03
N GLY A 465 -66.53 12.52 -57.22
CA GLY A 465 -66.93 13.96 -57.15
C GLY A 465 -65.82 14.91 -56.71
N GLU A 466 -65.36 15.78 -57.61
CA GLU A 466 -64.17 16.62 -57.40
C GLU A 466 -64.45 17.91 -56.61
N GLN A 467 -63.72 18.15 -55.51
CA GLN A 467 -63.57 19.50 -54.97
C GLN A 467 -62.24 19.70 -54.20
N ASN A 468 -61.25 20.33 -54.86
CA ASN A 468 -60.00 20.86 -54.28
C ASN A 468 -59.19 19.91 -53.37
N CYS A 469 -58.19 19.22 -53.94
CA CYS A 469 -57.18 18.46 -53.18
C CYS A 469 -56.39 19.36 -52.20
N LEU A 470 -56.84 19.41 -50.95
CA LEU A 470 -56.15 20.06 -49.82
C LEU A 470 -55.15 19.11 -49.12
N ASP A 471 -54.54 18.18 -49.85
CA ASP A 471 -53.64 17.15 -49.29
C ASP A 471 -52.33 16.99 -50.08
N ILE A 472 -51.21 17.21 -49.39
CA ILE A 472 -50.55 16.19 -48.57
C ILE A 472 -49.85 16.97 -47.44
N LYS A 473 -50.44 16.92 -46.24
CA LYS A 473 -49.94 17.65 -45.06
C LYS A 473 -48.81 16.83 -44.40
N ASN A 474 -48.01 17.45 -43.54
CA ASN A 474 -46.83 16.80 -42.95
C ASN A 474 -47.25 15.88 -41.79
N ASP A 475 -47.02 14.56 -41.85
CA ASP A 475 -47.67 13.57 -40.95
C ASP A 475 -47.59 13.91 -39.45
N THR A 476 -46.39 14.24 -38.93
CA THR A 476 -46.21 14.62 -37.51
C THR A 476 -47.02 15.88 -37.15
N LEU A 477 -47.16 16.83 -38.08
CA LEU A 477 -47.96 18.04 -37.93
C LEU A 477 -49.46 17.69 -37.92
N ILE A 478 -49.92 16.76 -38.78
CA ILE A 478 -51.30 16.26 -38.75
C ILE A 478 -51.59 15.57 -37.42
N LYS A 479 -50.75 14.62 -37.00
CA LYS A 479 -50.91 13.87 -35.74
C LYS A 479 -51.05 14.81 -34.54
N HIS A 480 -50.21 15.84 -34.45
CA HIS A 480 -50.30 16.84 -33.38
C HIS A 480 -51.59 17.69 -33.46
N ILE A 481 -52.02 18.09 -34.67
CA ILE A 481 -53.30 18.80 -34.87
C ILE A 481 -54.49 17.92 -34.45
N VAL A 482 -54.57 16.69 -34.96
CA VAL A 482 -55.66 15.75 -34.67
C VAL A 482 -55.75 15.47 -33.17
N HIS A 483 -54.64 15.14 -32.52
CA HIS A 483 -54.62 14.89 -31.06
C HIS A 483 -55.02 16.13 -30.23
N LYS A 484 -54.73 17.35 -30.71
CA LYS A 484 -55.13 18.60 -30.04
C LYS A 484 -56.62 18.92 -30.20
N TYR A 485 -57.25 18.56 -31.32
CA TYR A 485 -58.68 18.82 -31.57
C TYR A 485 -59.61 17.66 -31.16
N ALA A 486 -59.13 16.42 -31.15
CA ALA A 486 -59.91 15.24 -30.73
C ALA A 486 -60.28 15.25 -29.23
N ARG A 487 -59.60 16.05 -28.41
CA ARG A 487 -59.77 16.08 -26.94
C ARG A 487 -60.91 16.96 -26.44
N ASN A 488 -61.75 17.49 -27.33
CA ASN A 488 -62.60 18.64 -27.03
C ASN A 488 -64.07 18.53 -27.52
N GLY A 489 -64.63 17.31 -27.54
CA GLY A 489 -66.04 17.06 -27.84
C GLY A 489 -66.60 15.82 -27.15
N CYS A 490 -67.60 16.04 -26.28
CA CYS A 490 -68.80 15.25 -25.93
C CYS A 490 -68.76 13.70 -25.77
N ASN A 491 -69.56 13.07 -24.89
CA ASN A 491 -70.13 13.44 -23.58
C ASN A 491 -70.83 12.21 -22.95
N GLY A 492 -70.98 12.19 -21.62
CA GLY A 492 -71.89 11.29 -20.87
C GLY A 492 -71.41 9.84 -20.66
N GLU A 493 -72.00 9.06 -19.74
CA GLU A 493 -72.65 9.37 -18.45
C GLU A 493 -72.85 8.04 -17.67
N GLU A 494 -73.49 8.07 -16.48
CA GLU A 494 -73.71 6.92 -15.56
C GLU A 494 -72.42 6.36 -14.86
N GLY A 495 -72.46 5.87 -13.60
CA GLY A 495 -73.56 5.81 -12.64
C GLY A 495 -73.10 5.55 -11.18
N HIS A 496 -73.18 6.61 -10.35
CA HIS A 496 -73.40 6.68 -8.89
C HIS A 496 -73.35 5.41 -7.99
N TYR A 497 -72.49 5.41 -6.94
CA TYR A 497 -72.82 4.88 -5.59
C TYR A 497 -71.96 5.50 -4.45
N THR A 498 -72.47 5.42 -3.22
CA THR A 498 -72.10 6.15 -1.98
C THR A 498 -71.09 5.36 -1.08
N VAL A 499 -70.54 5.76 0.09
CA VAL A 499 -70.90 6.70 1.19
C VAL A 499 -69.66 7.30 1.91
N ASN A 500 -69.81 8.53 2.43
CA ASN A 500 -69.02 9.31 3.43
C ASN A 500 -68.08 8.60 4.45
N LYS A 501 -66.99 9.29 4.83
CA LYS A 501 -66.77 9.75 6.23
C LYS A 501 -65.85 10.99 6.34
N ALA A 502 -65.88 11.66 7.50
CA ALA A 502 -65.20 12.93 7.82
C ALA A 502 -63.72 12.74 8.28
N GLY A 503 -62.90 13.78 8.49
CA GLY A 503 -63.23 15.22 8.58
C GLY A 503 -62.02 16.16 8.68
N LYS A 504 -62.24 17.39 9.19
CA LYS A 504 -61.30 18.52 9.18
C LYS A 504 -60.22 18.45 10.27
N SER A 505 -59.03 18.93 9.93
CA SER A 505 -58.26 19.89 10.74
C SER A 505 -57.61 20.94 9.80
N ALA A 506 -57.10 22.04 10.32
CA ALA A 506 -56.58 23.15 9.52
C ALA A 506 -55.44 23.89 10.24
N LEU A 507 -54.61 24.62 9.49
CA LEU A 507 -54.26 26.03 9.73
C LEU A 507 -53.43 26.63 8.57
N HIS A 508 -53.27 27.95 8.58
CA HIS A 508 -52.50 28.75 7.61
C HIS A 508 -50.97 28.58 7.77
N ASP A 509 -50.23 28.93 6.72
CA ASP A 509 -49.23 30.01 6.86
C ASP A 509 -49.18 30.86 5.57
N GLU A 510 -48.58 32.05 5.60
CA GLU A 510 -48.65 33.07 4.53
C GLU A 510 -47.31 33.47 3.89
N ASN A 511 -47.44 34.24 2.80
CA ASN A 511 -46.51 35.26 2.28
C ASN A 511 -45.17 34.84 1.63
N SER A 512 -45.09 35.17 0.35
CA SER A 512 -43.87 35.28 -0.46
C SER A 512 -43.27 36.70 -0.37
N PRO A 513 -41.96 36.85 -0.65
CA PRO A 513 -41.46 38.02 -1.39
C PRO A 513 -40.55 37.56 -2.55
N VAL A 514 -40.94 37.56 -3.83
CA VAL A 514 -41.17 38.72 -4.71
C VAL A 514 -39.96 39.70 -4.76
N TRP A 515 -39.38 39.79 -5.97
CA TRP A 515 -38.23 40.55 -6.53
C TRP A 515 -37.63 41.80 -5.83
N ASP A 516 -36.33 42.06 -6.11
CA ASP A 516 -35.88 43.34 -6.74
C ASP A 516 -34.53 43.21 -7.53
N ARG A 517 -33.99 44.32 -8.08
CA ARG A 517 -32.89 44.39 -9.08
C ARG A 517 -31.85 45.50 -8.81
N GLY A 518 -30.65 45.33 -9.39
CA GLY A 518 -29.69 46.43 -9.70
C GLY A 518 -28.54 46.60 -8.70
N VAL A 519 -27.46 47.36 -8.98
CA VAL A 519 -27.04 48.13 -10.20
C VAL A 519 -25.52 47.88 -10.43
N ALA A 520 -24.88 48.55 -11.41
CA ALA A 520 -23.55 48.26 -11.96
C ALA A 520 -22.35 48.98 -11.29
N ASP A 521 -21.23 49.05 -12.05
CA ASP A 521 -19.90 49.65 -11.80
C ASP A 521 -18.83 48.71 -11.17
N GLY A 522 -17.54 48.75 -11.56
CA GLY A 522 -16.92 49.43 -12.70
C GLY A 522 -15.37 49.49 -12.66
N VAL A 523 -14.72 49.38 -13.84
CA VAL A 523 -13.30 49.74 -14.11
C VAL A 523 -12.23 48.76 -13.54
N SER A 524 -10.95 48.97 -13.93
CA SER A 524 -9.87 47.98 -14.06
C SER A 524 -8.78 48.01 -12.99
N ASN A 525 -7.98 46.93 -12.89
CA ASN A 525 -6.56 47.00 -13.27
C ASN A 525 -5.90 45.62 -13.46
N GLN A 526 -5.02 45.56 -14.47
CA GLN A 526 -3.86 44.65 -14.55
C GLN A 526 -2.67 45.32 -13.81
N PRO A 527 -1.66 44.58 -13.31
CA PRO A 527 -0.56 44.17 -14.18
C PRO A 527 -0.01 42.75 -13.95
N ASP A 528 0.78 42.31 -14.93
CA ASP A 528 1.55 41.08 -14.95
C ASP A 528 2.70 41.05 -13.93
N SER A 529 3.18 39.86 -13.61
CA SER A 529 4.60 39.63 -13.26
C SER A 529 4.99 38.18 -13.54
N ASP A 530 5.64 37.93 -14.68
CA ASP A 530 6.52 36.77 -14.82
C ASP A 530 7.68 36.89 -13.81
N PHE A 531 8.18 35.75 -13.32
CA PHE A 531 9.43 35.70 -12.56
C PHE A 531 10.09 34.31 -12.68
N ASP A 532 11.08 34.23 -13.56
CA ASP A 532 12.32 33.42 -13.52
C ASP A 532 12.30 32.21 -12.57
N GLU A 533 12.27 30.96 -13.04
CA GLU A 533 13.31 30.31 -13.87
C GLU A 533 14.75 30.56 -13.36
N PHE A 534 15.30 29.58 -12.64
CA PHE A 534 16.75 29.46 -12.50
C PHE A 534 17.15 27.98 -12.53
N SER A 535 17.95 27.61 -13.53
CA SER A 535 18.52 26.28 -13.70
C SER A 535 20.04 26.33 -13.54
N SER A 536 20.55 25.48 -12.65
CA SER A 536 21.96 25.10 -12.49
C SER A 536 21.93 23.75 -11.76
N GLN A 537 22.00 22.58 -12.41
CA GLN A 537 23.14 21.98 -13.12
C GLN A 537 24.43 21.92 -12.29
N ASP A 538 24.82 20.67 -12.01
CA ASP A 538 26.17 20.08 -11.94
C ASP A 538 27.11 20.60 -10.82
N GLU A 539 28.12 19.86 -10.33
CA GLU A 539 28.89 18.73 -10.88
C GLU A 539 29.13 17.58 -9.87
N ASP A 540 29.71 16.47 -10.34
CA ASP A 540 30.30 15.36 -9.56
C ASP A 540 31.63 15.76 -8.86
N ASP A 541 32.06 15.02 -7.82
CA ASP A 541 33.51 14.74 -7.63
C ASP A 541 33.81 13.51 -6.74
N ASP A 542 34.70 12.64 -7.22
CA ASP A 542 35.55 11.64 -6.51
C ASP A 542 36.56 11.10 -7.52
N PRO A 543 37.89 11.10 -7.22
CA PRO A 543 38.56 9.79 -7.26
C PRO A 543 39.84 9.59 -6.41
N LYS A 544 39.95 8.36 -5.84
CA LYS A 544 41.18 7.52 -5.66
C LYS A 544 42.15 7.96 -4.53
N GLN A 545 43.01 7.09 -3.96
CA GLN A 545 43.57 5.76 -4.32
C GLN A 545 43.78 4.94 -2.99
N ALA A 546 44.26 3.69 -2.85
CA ALA A 546 44.98 2.70 -3.69
C ALA A 546 44.76 1.25 -3.12
N GLN A 547 45.76 0.35 -3.13
CA GLN A 547 45.97 -0.72 -4.13
C GLN A 547 46.96 -1.81 -3.62
N GLU A 548 46.56 -3.10 -3.59
CA GLU A 548 47.36 -4.37 -3.61
C GLU A 548 46.38 -5.55 -3.30
N ASN A 549 46.26 -6.73 -3.95
CA ASN A 549 47.13 -7.67 -4.72
C ASN A 549 47.96 -8.60 -3.78
N VAL A 550 48.07 -9.95 -3.88
CA VAL A 550 47.83 -10.97 -4.94
C VAL A 550 47.40 -12.35 -4.36
N GLY A 551 46.43 -13.06 -4.98
CA GLY A 551 46.31 -14.56 -5.04
C GLY A 551 46.03 -15.41 -3.77
N GLY A 552 45.57 -16.68 -3.86
CA GLY A 552 45.00 -17.43 -4.99
C GLY A 552 44.79 -18.96 -4.77
N ALA A 553 43.72 -19.51 -5.39
CA ALA A 553 43.48 -20.91 -5.80
C ALA A 553 43.06 -22.06 -4.81
N LYS A 554 41.96 -22.77 -5.20
CA LYS A 554 41.54 -24.17 -4.89
C LYS A 554 41.07 -24.53 -3.45
N ALA A 555 40.30 -25.61 -3.21
CA ALA A 555 39.28 -26.38 -3.97
C ALA A 555 38.64 -27.45 -3.03
N ASP A 556 37.51 -28.07 -3.43
CA ASP A 556 36.72 -29.12 -2.74
C ASP A 556 36.11 -28.74 -1.36
N GLY A 557 35.00 -29.35 -0.90
CA GLY A 557 34.05 -30.24 -1.58
C GLY A 557 33.26 -31.17 -0.64
N THR A 558 31.92 -31.23 -0.78
CA THR A 558 30.95 -32.14 -0.07
C THR A 558 30.83 -31.94 1.47
N ASP A 559 29.78 -32.34 2.20
CA ASP A 559 28.50 -33.02 1.85
C ASP A 559 27.33 -32.54 2.78
N THR A 560 26.12 -33.04 2.49
CA THR A 560 24.74 -32.81 2.99
C THR A 560 24.43 -32.94 4.50
N GLY A 561 23.26 -32.40 4.91
CA GLY A 561 22.69 -32.54 6.28
C GLY A 561 21.27 -31.96 6.52
N CYS A 562 20.23 -32.70 6.11
CA CYS A 562 18.77 -32.55 6.37
C CYS A 562 18.32 -32.14 7.81
N SER A 563 17.10 -31.67 8.12
CA SER A 563 15.90 -31.24 7.33
C SER A 563 14.84 -30.57 8.23
N GLY A 564 13.86 -29.86 7.65
CA GLY A 564 12.61 -29.44 8.31
C GLY A 564 11.57 -28.95 7.29
N ALA A 565 10.42 -29.63 7.17
CA ALA A 565 9.56 -29.54 5.99
C ALA A 565 8.27 -28.72 6.15
N ALA A 566 7.82 -28.13 5.03
CA ALA A 566 6.49 -27.58 4.79
C ALA A 566 5.97 -28.15 3.43
N PRO A 567 4.65 -28.19 3.17
CA PRO A 567 4.11 -28.99 2.07
C PRO A 567 4.43 -28.42 0.67
N SER A 568 4.86 -29.31 -0.23
CA SER A 568 5.18 -28.96 -1.61
C SER A 568 3.93 -28.68 -2.45
N GLN A 569 3.74 -27.43 -2.86
CA GLN A 569 3.06 -27.14 -4.12
C GLN A 569 4.03 -27.53 -5.25
N GLN A 570 3.59 -28.35 -6.21
CA GLN A 570 4.35 -28.55 -7.44
C GLN A 570 4.24 -27.28 -8.30
N PRO A 571 5.34 -26.76 -8.87
CA PRO A 571 5.26 -25.64 -9.80
C PRO A 571 4.46 -26.06 -11.04
N VAL A 572 3.63 -25.14 -11.54
CA VAL A 572 2.88 -25.38 -12.78
C VAL A 572 3.83 -25.17 -13.96
N VAL A 573 4.21 -26.25 -14.63
CA VAL A 573 5.00 -26.18 -15.86
C VAL A 573 4.10 -25.66 -16.99
N LEU A 574 4.39 -24.46 -17.50
CA LEU A 574 3.68 -23.78 -18.57
C LEU A 574 4.07 -24.29 -19.97
N GLY A 575 5.22 -24.96 -20.07
CA GLY A 575 5.78 -25.48 -21.31
C GLY A 575 7.27 -25.77 -21.16
N HIS A 576 7.93 -26.13 -22.26
CA HIS A 576 9.37 -26.31 -22.31
C HIS A 576 10.01 -25.35 -23.33
N CYS A 577 11.26 -25.00 -23.12
CA CYS A 577 12.03 -24.22 -24.09
C CYS A 577 13.47 -24.76 -24.23
N ARG A 578 14.09 -24.48 -25.37
CA ARG A 578 15.45 -24.88 -25.72
C ARG A 578 16.35 -23.65 -25.79
N ALA A 579 17.49 -23.68 -25.10
CA ALA A 579 18.50 -22.62 -25.22
C ALA A 579 19.11 -22.58 -26.62
N LEU A 580 19.11 -21.39 -27.24
CA LEU A 580 19.74 -21.12 -28.54
C LEU A 580 21.17 -20.58 -28.38
N PHE A 581 21.40 -19.83 -27.31
CA PHE A 581 22.65 -19.12 -27.04
C PHE A 581 23.16 -19.45 -25.63
N ASN A 582 24.47 -19.31 -25.41
CA ASN A 582 25.04 -19.47 -24.07
C ASN A 582 24.72 -18.25 -23.21
N TYR A 583 24.34 -18.46 -21.95
CA TYR A 583 24.13 -17.40 -20.97
C TYR A 583 24.90 -17.71 -19.68
N THR A 584 25.63 -16.72 -19.17
CA THR A 584 26.44 -16.84 -17.94
C THR A 584 25.81 -15.99 -16.84
N PRO A 585 25.41 -16.60 -15.70
CA PRO A 585 24.81 -15.89 -14.57
C PRO A 585 25.64 -14.72 -14.05
N LYS A 586 24.96 -13.61 -13.75
CA LYS A 586 25.52 -12.45 -13.05
C LYS A 586 25.06 -12.39 -11.60
N LEU A 587 23.81 -12.79 -11.34
CA LEU A 587 23.21 -12.93 -10.01
C LEU A 587 23.06 -14.41 -9.62
N TYR A 588 22.80 -14.66 -8.33
CA TYR A 588 22.77 -16.01 -7.75
C TYR A 588 21.49 -16.81 -8.08
N ASP A 589 20.48 -16.13 -8.63
CA ASP A 589 19.17 -16.63 -9.02
C ASP A 589 19.00 -16.77 -10.54
N GLU A 590 20.04 -16.45 -11.33
CA GLU A 590 20.08 -16.65 -12.78
C GLU A 590 20.56 -18.08 -13.14
N LEU A 591 19.94 -18.72 -14.15
CA LEU A 591 20.37 -20.03 -14.67
C LEU A 591 21.46 -19.91 -15.74
N GLU A 592 22.51 -20.75 -15.67
CA GLU A 592 23.47 -20.91 -16.76
C GLU A 592 22.84 -21.69 -17.92
N LEU A 593 22.88 -21.11 -19.13
CA LEU A 593 22.38 -21.74 -20.35
C LEU A 593 23.52 -22.14 -21.27
N GLN A 594 23.43 -23.32 -21.87
CA GLN A 594 24.30 -23.76 -22.96
C GLN A 594 23.43 -24.15 -24.18
N PRO A 595 23.82 -23.82 -25.42
CA PRO A 595 23.00 -24.10 -26.60
C PRO A 595 22.60 -25.59 -26.70
N GLY A 596 21.29 -25.84 -26.74
CA GLY A 596 20.71 -27.18 -26.70
C GLY A 596 20.19 -27.66 -25.34
N ASP A 597 20.44 -26.95 -24.23
CA ASP A 597 19.77 -27.21 -22.94
C ASP A 597 18.25 -27.08 -23.08
N ILE A 598 17.51 -27.95 -22.38
CA ILE A 598 16.04 -27.94 -22.31
C ILE A 598 15.61 -27.52 -20.90
N LEU A 599 14.73 -26.53 -20.82
CA LEU A 599 14.25 -25.94 -19.58
C LEU A 599 12.73 -26.12 -19.43
N GLU A 600 12.29 -26.40 -18.20
CA GLU A 600 10.88 -26.33 -17.80
C GLU A 600 10.53 -24.88 -17.49
N VAL A 601 9.50 -24.31 -18.14
CA VAL A 601 9.07 -22.91 -17.91
C VAL A 601 8.00 -22.87 -16.84
N HIS A 602 8.21 -22.12 -15.75
CA HIS A 602 7.25 -21.97 -14.65
C HIS A 602 6.49 -20.64 -14.68
N ILE A 603 7.17 -19.52 -15.00
CA ILE A 603 6.56 -18.19 -15.09
C ILE A 603 7.22 -17.42 -16.23
N LYS A 604 6.42 -16.79 -17.09
CA LYS A 604 6.89 -15.81 -18.08
C LYS A 604 6.60 -14.39 -17.54
N GLN A 605 7.63 -13.62 -17.22
CA GLN A 605 7.47 -12.24 -16.73
C GLN A 605 7.51 -11.25 -17.91
N GLU A 606 6.86 -10.09 -17.75
CA GLU A 606 6.69 -9.08 -18.80
C GLU A 606 7.98 -8.27 -19.08
N ASP A 607 8.99 -8.37 -18.22
CA ASP A 607 10.30 -7.73 -18.35
C ASP A 607 11.29 -8.47 -19.27
N GLY A 608 10.89 -9.65 -19.77
CA GLY A 608 11.71 -10.51 -20.61
C GLY A 608 12.49 -11.60 -19.86
N TRP A 609 12.32 -11.76 -18.55
CA TRP A 609 12.92 -12.84 -17.77
C TRP A 609 11.92 -13.94 -17.44
N TRP A 610 12.23 -15.19 -17.76
CA TRP A 610 11.39 -16.34 -17.44
C TRP A 610 11.96 -17.10 -16.27
N LEU A 611 11.11 -17.47 -15.32
CA LEU A 611 11.45 -18.39 -14.23
C LEU A 611 11.22 -19.82 -14.73
N GLY A 612 12.18 -20.71 -14.49
CA GLY A 612 12.05 -22.12 -14.84
C GLY A 612 13.04 -23.01 -14.11
N ALA A 613 13.16 -24.26 -14.57
CA ALA A 613 14.10 -25.23 -14.04
C ALA A 613 15.02 -25.78 -15.15
N LEU A 614 16.30 -25.93 -14.81
CA LEU A 614 17.32 -26.58 -15.63
C LEU A 614 18.26 -27.40 -14.72
N ARG A 615 18.56 -28.64 -15.11
CA ARG A 615 19.52 -29.52 -14.40
C ARG A 615 19.24 -29.68 -12.88
N GLY A 616 17.98 -29.51 -12.45
CA GLY A 616 17.53 -29.58 -11.05
C GLY A 616 17.67 -28.28 -10.25
N GLN A 617 18.13 -27.19 -10.86
CA GLN A 617 18.14 -25.84 -10.27
C GLN A 617 16.96 -25.03 -10.80
N ILE A 618 16.38 -24.17 -9.96
CA ILE A 618 15.32 -23.22 -10.33
C ILE A 618 15.91 -21.81 -10.31
N GLY A 619 15.63 -21.02 -11.34
CA GLY A 619 16.12 -19.65 -11.47
C GLY A 619 15.54 -18.94 -12.69
N ILE A 620 15.92 -17.68 -12.86
CA ILE A 620 15.50 -16.83 -13.98
C ILE A 620 16.49 -16.92 -15.15
N PHE A 621 15.99 -16.74 -16.37
CA PHE A 621 16.81 -16.67 -17.58
C PHE A 621 16.16 -15.75 -18.62
N PRO A 622 16.95 -15.11 -19.51
CA PRO A 622 16.40 -14.18 -20.51
C PRO A 622 15.65 -14.94 -21.61
N ALA A 623 14.39 -14.57 -21.84
CA ALA A 623 13.50 -15.17 -22.84
C ALA A 623 14.07 -15.11 -24.27
N THR A 624 14.90 -14.10 -24.56
CA THR A 624 15.56 -13.91 -25.86
C THR A 624 16.70 -14.91 -26.14
N TYR A 625 17.08 -15.74 -25.17
CA TYR A 625 18.12 -16.76 -25.33
C TYR A 625 17.55 -18.17 -25.57
N VAL A 626 16.22 -18.31 -25.59
CA VAL A 626 15.52 -19.60 -25.75
C VAL A 626 14.50 -19.59 -26.90
N GLU A 627 14.15 -20.78 -27.35
CA GLU A 627 13.05 -21.06 -28.29
C GLU A 627 12.04 -21.98 -27.60
N GLU A 628 10.75 -21.65 -27.63
CA GLU A 628 9.71 -22.53 -27.09
C GLU A 628 9.56 -23.79 -27.95
N ILE A 629 9.47 -24.96 -27.32
CA ILE A 629 9.28 -26.24 -28.01
C ILE A 629 7.87 -26.82 -27.71
N PRO A 630 7.19 -27.43 -28.70
CA PRO A 630 5.84 -28.00 -28.51
C PRO A 630 5.76 -29.20 -27.57
#